data_AF-A0A9E5EIH3-F1
#
_entry.id   AF-A0A9E5EIH3-F1
#
_cell.length_a   1.000
_cell.length_b   1.000
_cell.length_c   1.000
_cell.angle_alpha   90.00
_cell.angle_beta   90.00
_cell.angle_gamma   90.00
#
_symmetry.space_group_name_H-M   'P 1'
#
loop_
_entity.id
_entity.type
_entity.pdbx_description
1 polymer ?
#
loop_
_entity_poly.entity_id
_entity_poly.type
_entity_poly.pdbx_seq_one_letter_code
_entity_poly.pdbx_strand_id
1 'polypeptide(L)'
;MQMKSEIPRGTQGFTLVELLVVITIIGLLVGLSSVGIPRAMDAAKKGKAKGDLAAIVAACKAYKQEYGRFPSPAGLGDDEHTTSSYASNQPKFTTQPFGSSADLIAILCGEDRNGLNPKRVRFLEPGKISEQYVWLDPWGKSEYCVMFDTNEDGGVEYWGDSNWEHPNIMQSVIAVSAGPNKTVDGGFENSASCDDIFSWK
;
A
#
# COMPACT_ATOMS: atom_id res chain seq x y z
N MET A 1 72.58 21.05 -37.21
CA MET A 1 72.08 19.73 -37.67
C MET A 1 71.47 19.04 -36.46
N GLN A 2 70.14 19.04 -36.32
CA GLN A 2 69.42 18.30 -35.28
C GLN A 2 68.35 17.43 -35.93
N MET A 3 68.40 16.14 -35.64
CA MET A 3 67.49 15.13 -36.15
C MET A 3 66.44 14.87 -35.08
N LYS A 4 65.21 15.30 -35.34
CA LYS A 4 64.08 15.20 -34.40
C LYS A 4 63.42 13.83 -34.61
N SER A 5 63.54 12.94 -33.64
CA SER A 5 62.90 11.62 -33.69
C SER A 5 61.43 11.72 -33.26
N GLU A 6 60.52 11.67 -34.23
CA GLU A 6 59.08 11.55 -33.97
C GLU A 6 58.77 10.09 -33.57
N ILE A 7 58.27 9.88 -32.34
CA ILE A 7 57.85 8.56 -31.85
C ILE A 7 56.52 8.20 -32.54
N PRO A 8 56.39 7.04 -33.22
CA PRO A 8 55.13 6.66 -33.87
C PRO A 8 54.06 6.40 -32.81
N ARG A 9 52.97 7.17 -32.84
CA ARG A 9 51.76 6.86 -32.07
C ARG A 9 51.00 5.75 -32.79
N GLY A 10 51.13 4.52 -32.29
CA GLY A 10 50.38 3.37 -32.80
C GLY A 10 48.88 3.57 -32.57
N THR A 11 48.14 3.86 -33.63
CA THR A 11 46.67 3.78 -33.63
C THR A 11 46.27 2.31 -33.68
N GLN A 12 45.97 1.72 -32.52
CA GLN A 12 45.37 0.38 -32.46
C GLN A 12 43.90 0.49 -32.86
N GLY A 13 43.54 -0.13 -33.99
CA GLY A 13 42.16 -0.26 -34.45
C GLY A 13 41.47 -1.45 -33.78
N PHE A 14 40.19 -1.31 -33.47
CA PHE A 14 39.36 -2.36 -32.90
C PHE A 14 39.15 -3.47 -33.94
N THR A 15 39.34 -4.73 -33.55
CA THR A 15 39.06 -5.85 -34.46
C THR A 15 37.56 -6.17 -34.47
N LEU A 16 37.04 -6.63 -35.62
CA LEU A 16 35.66 -7.12 -35.72
C LEU A 16 35.39 -8.29 -34.75
N VAL A 17 36.42 -9.09 -34.45
CA VAL A 17 36.35 -10.21 -33.53
C VAL A 17 36.18 -9.74 -32.08
N GLU A 18 36.89 -8.70 -31.66
CA GLU A 18 36.71 -8.09 -30.33
C GLU A 18 35.28 -7.56 -30.17
N LEU A 19 34.74 -6.89 -31.18
CA LEU A 19 33.36 -6.41 -31.14
C LEU A 19 32.36 -7.58 -31.09
N LEU A 20 32.60 -8.65 -31.84
CA LEU A 20 31.74 -9.84 -31.91
C LEU A 20 31.69 -10.57 -30.57
N VAL A 21 32.84 -10.78 -29.92
CA VAL A 21 32.89 -11.40 -28.59
C VAL A 21 32.11 -10.56 -27.57
N VAL A 22 32.24 -9.23 -27.60
CA VAL A 22 31.55 -8.35 -26.64
C VAL A 22 30.04 -8.45 -26.77
N ILE A 23 29.49 -8.36 -27.98
CA ILE A 23 28.04 -8.47 -28.17
C ILE A 23 27.52 -9.87 -27.82
N THR A 24 28.31 -10.93 -28.05
CA THR A 24 27.93 -12.30 -27.66
C THR A 24 27.88 -12.47 -26.14
N ILE A 25 28.83 -11.89 -25.40
CA ILE A 25 28.84 -11.92 -23.93
C ILE A 25 27.68 -11.09 -23.38
N ILE A 26 27.41 -9.89 -23.92
CA ILE A 26 26.27 -9.06 -23.50
C ILE A 26 24.95 -9.79 -23.75
N GLY A 27 24.79 -10.43 -24.92
CA GLY A 27 23.60 -11.22 -25.24
C GLY A 27 23.39 -12.39 -24.28
N LEU A 28 24.47 -13.09 -23.90
CA LEU A 28 24.43 -14.16 -22.90
C LEU A 28 24.02 -13.64 -21.52
N LEU A 29 24.62 -12.54 -21.06
CA LEU A 29 24.35 -11.96 -19.74
C LEU A 29 22.91 -11.44 -19.65
N VAL A 30 22.40 -10.77 -20.68
CA VAL A 30 21.01 -10.29 -20.73
C VAL A 30 20.03 -11.47 -20.77
N GLY A 31 20.36 -12.52 -21.52
CA GLY A 31 19.57 -13.75 -21.58
C GLY A 31 19.41 -14.44 -20.22
N LEU A 32 20.48 -14.47 -19.41
CA LEU A 32 20.44 -15.05 -18.06
C LEU A 32 19.84 -14.09 -17.01
N SER A 33 20.03 -12.78 -17.16
CA SER A 33 19.58 -11.79 -16.16
C SER A 33 18.08 -11.50 -16.18
N SER A 34 17.39 -11.83 -17.27
CA SER A 34 15.96 -11.51 -17.43
C SER A 34 15.03 -12.42 -16.60
N VAL A 35 15.52 -13.56 -16.11
CA VAL A 35 14.71 -14.53 -15.34
C VAL A 35 14.74 -14.17 -13.85
N GLY A 36 13.78 -13.38 -13.37
CA GLY A 36 13.59 -13.16 -11.92
C GLY A 36 13.06 -11.79 -11.49
N ILE A 37 13.07 -10.80 -12.38
CA ILE A 37 12.60 -9.42 -12.09
C ILE A 37 11.16 -9.39 -11.55
N PRO A 38 10.17 -10.12 -12.10
CA PRO A 38 8.78 -10.00 -11.64
C PRO A 38 8.60 -10.40 -10.17
N ARG A 39 9.24 -11.49 -9.73
CA ARG A 39 9.13 -11.99 -8.35
C ARG A 39 9.74 -11.02 -7.34
N ALA A 40 10.88 -10.43 -7.66
CA ALA A 40 11.53 -9.44 -6.81
C ALA A 40 10.68 -8.16 -6.68
N MET A 41 10.07 -7.71 -7.78
CA MET A 41 9.15 -6.57 -7.75
C MET A 41 7.91 -6.84 -6.92
N ASP A 42 7.32 -8.04 -7.02
CA ASP A 42 6.14 -8.39 -6.22
C ASP A 42 6.47 -8.50 -4.73
N ALA A 43 7.64 -9.06 -4.37
CA ALA A 43 8.11 -9.06 -2.99
C ALA A 43 8.31 -7.62 -2.46
N ALA A 44 8.90 -6.73 -3.26
CA ALA A 44 9.07 -5.32 -2.90
C ALA A 44 7.72 -4.60 -2.72
N LYS A 45 6.73 -4.88 -3.58
CA LYS A 45 5.37 -4.35 -3.44
C LYS A 45 4.70 -4.84 -2.16
N LYS A 46 4.79 -6.14 -1.84
CA LYS A 46 4.27 -6.70 -0.58
C LYS A 46 4.94 -6.05 0.64
N GLY A 47 6.26 -5.87 0.60
CA GLY A 47 7.00 -5.16 1.66
C GLY A 47 6.54 -3.72 1.84
N LYS A 48 6.34 -3.00 0.73
CA LYS A 48 5.81 -1.63 0.75
C LYS A 48 4.40 -1.58 1.35
N ALA A 49 3.48 -2.44 0.91
CA ALA A 49 2.12 -2.50 1.44
C ALA A 49 2.10 -2.75 2.95
N LYS A 50 2.95 -3.66 3.45
CA LYS A 50 3.10 -3.88 4.91
C LYS A 50 3.58 -2.63 5.65
N GLY A 51 4.53 -1.89 5.08
CA GLY A 51 5.01 -0.63 5.65
C GLY A 51 3.93 0.45 5.69
N ASP A 52 3.19 0.59 4.59
CA ASP A 52 2.07 1.54 4.47
C ASP A 52 0.96 1.20 5.50
N LEU A 53 0.56 -0.07 5.62
CA LEU A 53 -0.40 -0.54 6.61
C LEU A 53 0.04 -0.23 8.05
N ALA A 54 1.31 -0.47 8.38
CA ALA A 54 1.85 -0.17 9.70
C ALA A 54 1.83 1.34 9.99
N ALA A 55 2.14 2.18 9.00
CA ALA A 55 2.08 3.64 9.12
C ALA A 55 0.64 4.13 9.36
N ILE A 56 -0.34 3.59 8.63
CA ILE A 56 -1.77 3.92 8.81
C ILE A 56 -2.21 3.55 10.23
N VAL A 57 -1.93 2.33 10.69
CA VAL A 57 -2.31 1.86 12.02
C VAL A 57 -1.68 2.72 13.12
N ALA A 58 -0.39 3.04 12.99
CA ALA A 58 0.32 3.92 13.92
C ALA A 58 -0.30 5.33 13.95
N ALA A 59 -0.60 5.90 12.79
CA ALA A 59 -1.21 7.22 12.68
C ALA A 59 -2.59 7.27 13.33
N CYS A 60 -3.42 6.23 13.14
CA CYS A 60 -4.74 6.14 13.76
C CYS A 60 -4.66 6.01 15.29
N LYS A 61 -3.69 5.25 15.81
CA LYS A 61 -3.43 5.15 17.25
C LYS A 61 -2.95 6.49 17.83
N ALA A 62 -2.06 7.19 17.14
CA ALA A 62 -1.60 8.51 17.53
C ALA A 62 -2.75 9.54 17.53
N TYR A 63 -3.63 9.48 16.52
CA TYR A 63 -4.84 10.29 16.48
C TYR A 63 -5.74 10.02 17.71
N LYS A 64 -5.98 8.74 18.07
CA LYS A 64 -6.75 8.40 19.28
C LYS A 64 -6.08 8.92 20.56
N GLN A 65 -4.75 8.92 20.64
CA GLN A 65 -4.04 9.50 21.78
C GLN A 65 -4.24 11.02 21.89
N GLU A 66 -4.26 11.74 20.76
CA GLU A 66 -4.40 13.20 20.73
C GLU A 66 -5.84 13.67 20.97
N TYR A 67 -6.83 12.94 20.42
CA TYR A 67 -8.23 13.34 20.41
C TYR A 67 -9.15 12.48 21.30
N GLY A 68 -8.64 11.41 21.88
CA GLY A 68 -9.39 10.48 22.73
C GLY A 68 -10.37 9.58 21.98
N ARG A 69 -10.51 9.72 20.66
CA ARG A 69 -11.43 8.98 19.80
C ARG A 69 -10.75 8.60 18.50
N PHE A 70 -11.25 7.59 17.81
CA PHE A 70 -10.81 7.32 16.44
C PHE A 70 -11.36 8.34 15.46
N PRO A 71 -10.68 8.56 14.32
CA PRO A 71 -11.27 9.33 13.24
C PRO A 71 -12.42 8.48 12.71
N SER A 72 -13.64 8.77 13.13
CA SER A 72 -14.87 8.17 12.64
C SER A 72 -15.86 9.29 12.39
N PRO A 73 -16.63 9.27 11.29
CA PRO A 73 -17.63 10.28 10.99
C PRO A 73 -18.88 10.19 11.90
N ALA A 74 -18.69 9.82 13.18
CA ALA A 74 -19.70 9.60 14.22
C ALA A 74 -20.43 10.89 14.68
N GLY A 75 -20.68 11.81 13.75
CA GLY A 75 -21.61 12.93 13.88
C GLY A 75 -22.71 12.92 12.81
N LEU A 76 -22.73 11.93 11.91
CA LEU A 76 -23.91 11.60 11.12
C LEU A 76 -24.65 10.53 11.92
N GLY A 77 -25.89 10.85 12.32
CA GLY A 77 -26.70 10.00 13.18
C GLY A 77 -26.77 8.56 12.69
N ASP A 78 -27.03 7.69 13.64
CA ASP A 78 -27.49 6.32 13.56
C ASP A 78 -28.77 6.15 12.70
N ASP A 79 -28.72 6.59 11.44
CA ASP A 79 -29.74 6.31 10.45
C ASP A 79 -29.28 5.07 9.66
N GLU A 80 -29.75 3.92 10.15
CA GLU A 80 -30.25 2.80 9.36
C GLU A 80 -29.85 2.80 7.86
N HIS A 81 -28.97 1.88 7.48
CA HIS A 81 -28.74 1.49 6.08
C HIS A 81 -28.40 2.62 5.08
N THR A 82 -27.36 3.42 5.32
CA THR A 82 -26.72 4.16 4.21
C THR A 82 -25.72 3.27 3.47
N THR A 83 -26.26 2.48 2.54
CA THR A 83 -25.50 1.80 1.50
C THR A 83 -24.80 2.84 0.61
N SER A 84 -23.54 3.19 0.90
CA SER A 84 -22.67 3.70 -0.17
C SER A 84 -22.26 2.50 -1.01
N SER A 85 -22.97 2.34 -2.12
CA SER A 85 -22.84 1.25 -3.08
C SER A 85 -21.54 1.40 -3.88
N TYR A 86 -20.42 1.05 -3.27
CA TYR A 86 -19.18 0.78 -3.99
C TYR A 86 -19.14 -0.71 -4.33
N ALA A 87 -19.71 -1.07 -5.49
CA ALA A 87 -19.61 -2.38 -6.15
C ALA A 87 -20.06 -3.61 -5.32
N SER A 88 -20.70 -4.57 -5.99
CA SER A 88 -21.23 -5.80 -5.37
C SER A 88 -20.18 -6.77 -4.77
N ASN A 89 -18.88 -6.42 -4.82
CA ASN A 89 -17.74 -7.21 -4.34
C ASN A 89 -16.72 -6.34 -3.55
N GLN A 90 -17.21 -5.44 -2.69
CA GLN A 90 -16.39 -4.75 -1.67
C GLN A 90 -16.96 -5.10 -0.29
N PRO A 91 -16.12 -5.18 0.77
CA PRO A 91 -16.59 -5.45 2.12
C PRO A 91 -17.66 -4.41 2.51
N LYS A 92 -18.82 -4.89 2.99
CA LYS A 92 -19.94 -4.05 3.41
C LYS A 92 -19.64 -3.52 4.82
N PHE A 93 -19.55 -2.21 4.95
CA PHE A 93 -19.33 -1.53 6.23
C PHE A 93 -20.64 -1.47 7.02
N THR A 94 -20.82 -2.35 8.00
CA THR A 94 -21.95 -2.29 8.95
C THR A 94 -21.70 -1.35 10.13
N THR A 95 -20.45 -0.89 10.30
CA THR A 95 -20.06 0.14 11.28
C THR A 95 -19.08 1.08 10.59
N GLN A 96 -19.56 2.20 10.04
CA GLN A 96 -18.84 2.99 9.03
C GLN A 96 -17.47 3.52 9.51
N PRO A 97 -16.35 3.14 8.88
CA PRO A 97 -15.11 3.89 8.93
C PRO A 97 -14.97 4.59 7.57
N PHE A 98 -15.73 5.66 7.36
CA PHE A 98 -15.72 6.51 6.15
C PHE A 98 -16.28 5.88 4.85
N GLY A 99 -16.96 6.72 4.05
CA GLY A 99 -17.42 6.35 2.71
C GLY A 99 -16.29 6.18 1.68
N SER A 100 -15.07 6.60 2.00
CA SER A 100 -13.83 6.34 1.24
C SER A 100 -12.63 6.44 2.18
N SER A 101 -11.59 5.63 1.97
CA SER A 101 -10.33 5.76 2.74
C SER A 101 -9.71 7.15 2.59
N ALA A 102 -10.04 7.89 1.52
CA ALA A 102 -9.57 9.24 1.25
C ALA A 102 -9.92 10.24 2.38
N ASP A 103 -11.08 10.11 3.02
CA ASP A 103 -11.46 10.97 4.14
C ASP A 103 -10.58 10.72 5.36
N LEU A 104 -10.38 9.45 5.69
CA LEU A 104 -9.46 9.04 6.75
C LEU A 104 -8.04 9.55 6.46
N ILE A 105 -7.52 9.28 5.26
CA ILE A 105 -6.16 9.69 4.89
C ILE A 105 -6.01 11.21 4.94
N ALA A 106 -7.00 11.98 4.46
CA ALA A 106 -6.96 13.44 4.55
C ALA A 106 -6.90 13.93 6.01
N ILE A 107 -7.74 13.35 6.88
CA ILE A 107 -7.75 13.65 8.31
C ILE A 107 -6.38 13.36 8.93
N LEU A 108 -5.81 12.19 8.66
CA LEU A 108 -4.49 11.80 9.16
C LEU A 108 -3.35 12.67 8.59
N CYS A 109 -3.53 13.21 7.38
CA CYS A 109 -2.61 14.16 6.75
C CYS A 109 -2.77 15.61 7.27
N GLY A 110 -3.58 15.85 8.30
CA GLY A 110 -3.73 17.18 8.91
C GLY A 110 -4.83 18.04 8.30
N GLU A 111 -5.71 17.48 7.47
CA GLU A 111 -6.91 18.18 7.02
C GLU A 111 -8.00 18.11 8.09
N ASP A 112 -8.63 19.24 8.39
CA ASP A 112 -9.80 19.25 9.26
C ASP A 112 -11.06 19.04 8.42
N ARG A 113 -11.62 17.83 8.48
CA ARG A 113 -12.91 17.52 7.87
C ARG A 113 -13.98 17.43 8.95
N ASN A 114 -15.01 18.28 8.87
CA ASN A 114 -16.13 18.30 9.82
C ASN A 114 -15.71 18.38 11.31
N GLY A 115 -14.60 19.06 11.63
CA GLY A 115 -14.09 19.16 13.00
C GLY A 115 -13.46 17.86 13.53
N LEU A 116 -13.11 16.92 12.65
CA LEU A 116 -12.41 15.70 13.01
C LEU A 116 -10.91 15.93 13.21
N ASN A 117 -10.31 17.01 12.72
CA ASN A 117 -8.91 17.33 13.06
C ASN A 117 -8.75 18.84 13.27
N PRO A 118 -9.40 19.42 14.29
CA PRO A 118 -9.45 20.87 14.48
C PRO A 118 -8.07 21.48 14.76
N LYS A 119 -7.14 20.69 15.33
CA LYS A 119 -5.74 21.12 15.54
C LYS A 119 -4.88 20.93 14.29
N ARG A 120 -5.40 20.31 13.23
CA ARG A 120 -4.72 20.04 11.94
C ARG A 120 -3.39 19.31 12.12
N VAL A 121 -3.33 18.41 13.11
CA VAL A 121 -2.14 17.63 13.44
C VAL A 121 -1.91 16.61 12.32
N ARG A 122 -0.67 16.52 11.84
CA ARG A 122 -0.26 15.51 10.86
C ARG A 122 0.19 14.26 11.60
N PHE A 123 -0.53 13.16 11.40
CA PHE A 123 -0.21 11.85 11.94
C PHE A 123 0.40 10.93 10.89
N LEU A 124 0.18 11.24 9.61
CA LEU A 124 0.60 10.42 8.48
C LEU A 124 1.20 11.31 7.38
N GLU A 125 2.29 10.82 6.78
CA GLU A 125 2.94 11.41 5.62
C GLU A 125 3.04 10.37 4.50
N PRO A 126 1.99 10.23 3.67
CA PRO A 126 1.99 9.24 2.61
C PRO A 126 2.92 9.70 1.47
N GLY A 127 3.67 8.76 0.87
CA GLY A 127 4.70 9.12 -0.11
C GLY A 127 4.18 9.70 -1.42
N LYS A 128 3.11 9.14 -2.00
CA LYS A 128 2.41 9.70 -3.16
C LYS A 128 0.91 9.54 -2.94
N ILE A 129 0.24 10.67 -2.77
CA ILE A 129 -1.23 10.75 -2.73
C ILE A 129 -1.74 11.39 -4.00
N SER A 130 -2.91 10.95 -4.47
CA SER A 130 -3.65 11.72 -5.47
C SER A 130 -4.12 13.05 -4.87
N GLU A 131 -4.53 13.99 -5.71
CA GLU A 131 -5.13 15.26 -5.27
C GLU A 131 -6.40 15.06 -4.43
N GLN A 132 -7.01 13.88 -4.50
CA GLN A 132 -8.19 13.48 -3.76
C GLN A 132 -7.87 12.72 -2.46
N TYR A 133 -6.59 12.67 -2.03
CA TYR A 133 -6.13 11.87 -0.86
C TYR A 133 -6.38 10.37 -0.97
N VAL A 134 -6.58 9.86 -2.18
CA VAL A 134 -6.69 8.42 -2.42
C VAL A 134 -5.29 7.84 -2.30
N TRP A 135 -5.08 7.02 -1.27
CA TRP A 135 -3.85 6.26 -1.10
C TRP A 135 -4.06 4.84 -1.60
N LEU A 136 -3.54 4.59 -2.79
CA LEU A 136 -3.61 3.30 -3.44
C LEU A 136 -2.52 2.37 -2.93
N ASP A 137 -2.85 1.09 -2.88
CA ASP A 137 -1.90 0.02 -2.70
C ASP A 137 -0.81 0.02 -3.81
N PRO A 138 0.30 -0.71 -3.63
CA PRO A 138 1.37 -0.77 -4.63
C PRO A 138 0.96 -1.36 -5.99
N TRP A 139 -0.26 -1.92 -6.11
CA TRP A 139 -0.84 -2.46 -7.35
C TRP A 139 -1.78 -1.47 -8.05
N GLY A 140 -2.07 -0.33 -7.41
CA GLY A 140 -2.58 0.90 -8.01
C GLY A 140 -4.06 0.88 -8.38
N LYS A 141 -4.87 0.02 -7.76
CA LYS A 141 -6.33 -0.05 -8.03
C LYS A 141 -7.19 -0.22 -6.80
N SER A 142 -6.61 -0.59 -5.67
CA SER A 142 -7.34 -0.81 -4.42
C SER A 142 -6.85 0.16 -3.36
N GLU A 143 -7.81 0.75 -2.65
CA GLU A 143 -7.54 1.54 -1.46
C GLU A 143 -7.24 0.61 -0.28
N TYR A 144 -6.52 1.13 0.73
CA TYR A 144 -6.39 0.43 2.00
C TYR A 144 -7.73 0.44 2.75
N CYS A 145 -8.21 -0.73 3.15
CA CYS A 145 -9.35 -0.85 4.05
C CYS A 145 -8.86 -0.67 5.49
N VAL A 146 -9.51 0.18 6.27
CA VAL A 146 -9.12 0.45 7.67
C VAL A 146 -10.36 0.37 8.54
N MET A 147 -10.26 -0.32 9.67
CA MET A 147 -11.36 -0.50 10.61
C MET A 147 -10.84 -0.25 12.03
N PHE A 148 -11.72 0.28 12.89
CA PHE A 148 -11.38 0.70 14.25
C PHE A 148 -12.34 0.08 15.26
N ASP A 149 -11.83 -0.12 16.47
CA ASP A 149 -12.63 -0.49 17.63
C ASP A 149 -13.41 0.76 18.10
N THR A 150 -14.63 0.91 17.59
CA THR A 150 -15.51 2.04 17.93
C THR A 150 -16.41 1.76 19.13
N ASN A 151 -16.63 0.49 19.48
CA ASN A 151 -17.44 0.04 20.61
C ASN A 151 -16.60 -0.18 21.89
N GLU A 152 -15.28 0.01 21.80
CA GLU A 152 -14.31 -0.15 22.89
C GLU A 152 -14.34 -1.55 23.53
N ASP A 153 -14.65 -2.57 22.73
CA ASP A 153 -14.73 -3.96 23.20
C ASP A 153 -13.37 -4.66 23.27
N GLY A 154 -12.30 -3.97 22.86
CA GLY A 154 -10.94 -4.46 22.87
C GLY A 154 -10.51 -5.10 21.55
N GLY A 155 -11.36 -5.08 20.52
CA GLY A 155 -10.99 -5.53 19.20
C GLY A 155 -11.83 -4.94 18.07
N VAL A 156 -11.49 -5.36 16.84
CA VAL A 156 -12.24 -5.01 15.65
C VAL A 156 -12.80 -6.27 15.03
N GLU A 157 -14.11 -6.28 14.85
CA GLU A 157 -14.79 -7.28 14.05
C GLU A 157 -14.49 -7.02 12.56
N TYR A 158 -13.83 -7.98 11.90
CA TYR A 158 -13.51 -7.86 10.48
C TYR A 158 -14.57 -8.56 9.60
N TRP A 159 -15.16 -7.77 8.72
CA TRP A 159 -16.22 -8.16 7.80
C TRP A 159 -15.63 -8.39 6.40
N GLY A 160 -15.39 -9.66 6.07
CA GLY A 160 -15.01 -10.10 4.73
C GLY A 160 -16.19 -10.13 3.74
N ASP A 161 -15.99 -10.75 2.57
CA ASP A 161 -17.03 -11.03 1.58
C ASP A 161 -18.03 -12.15 1.99
N SER A 162 -17.66 -13.00 2.95
CA SER A 162 -18.48 -14.11 3.42
C SER A 162 -19.28 -13.72 4.67
N ASN A 163 -20.62 -13.86 4.59
CA ASN A 163 -21.57 -13.56 5.67
C ASN A 163 -21.55 -14.56 6.85
N TRP A 164 -20.45 -15.29 7.04
CA TRP A 164 -20.34 -16.35 8.04
C TRP A 164 -19.12 -16.10 8.92
N GLU A 165 -19.39 -15.96 10.22
CA GLU A 165 -18.44 -15.75 11.33
C GLU A 165 -17.38 -14.66 11.12
N HIS A 166 -17.60 -13.51 11.76
CA HIS A 166 -16.62 -12.43 11.84
C HIS A 166 -15.80 -12.60 13.14
N PRO A 167 -14.52 -12.99 13.06
CA PRO A 167 -13.68 -13.07 14.24
C PRO A 167 -13.35 -11.67 14.72
N ASN A 168 -13.38 -11.52 16.04
CA ASN A 168 -12.91 -10.32 16.69
C ASN A 168 -11.39 -10.34 16.76
N ILE A 169 -10.74 -9.43 16.04
CA ILE A 169 -9.30 -9.23 16.08
C ILE A 169 -8.99 -8.31 17.26
N MET A 170 -8.29 -8.82 18.27
CA MET A 170 -7.94 -8.12 19.52
C MET A 170 -6.89 -7.00 19.31
N GLN A 171 -7.20 -6.07 18.41
CA GLN A 171 -6.43 -4.87 18.09
C GLN A 171 -7.42 -3.72 18.00
N SER A 172 -7.03 -2.54 18.46
CA SER A 172 -7.89 -1.35 18.41
C SER A 172 -8.06 -0.77 17.00
N VAL A 173 -7.15 -1.13 16.08
CA VAL A 173 -7.13 -0.68 14.67
C VAL A 173 -6.59 -1.82 13.83
N ILE A 174 -7.28 -2.11 12.73
CA ILE A 174 -6.82 -3.06 11.72
C ILE A 174 -6.84 -2.41 10.34
N ALA A 175 -5.92 -2.81 9.47
CA ALA A 175 -5.88 -2.36 8.09
C ALA A 175 -5.55 -3.51 7.13
N VAL A 176 -6.11 -3.47 5.92
CA VAL A 176 -6.01 -4.51 4.89
C VAL A 176 -5.71 -3.90 3.53
N SER A 177 -4.85 -4.58 2.77
CA SER A 177 -4.61 -4.33 1.35
C SER A 177 -5.06 -5.54 0.55
N ALA A 178 -5.88 -5.32 -0.47
CA ALA A 178 -6.35 -6.38 -1.39
C ALA A 178 -5.20 -7.09 -2.14
N GLY A 179 -4.09 -6.40 -2.36
CA GLY A 179 -2.93 -7.03 -3.00
C GLY A 179 -3.13 -7.22 -4.52
N PRO A 180 -2.37 -8.13 -5.14
CA PRO A 180 -2.36 -8.31 -6.59
C PRO A 180 -3.73 -8.57 -7.27
N ASN A 181 -4.62 -9.34 -6.65
CA ASN A 181 -5.96 -9.70 -7.16
C ASN A 181 -6.91 -8.48 -7.17
N LYS A 182 -6.58 -7.45 -6.38
CA LYS A 182 -7.31 -6.19 -6.20
C LYS A 182 -8.72 -6.35 -5.63
N THR A 183 -9.01 -7.49 -5.05
CA THR A 183 -10.27 -7.81 -4.37
C THR A 183 -9.95 -8.24 -2.96
N VAL A 184 -10.60 -7.62 -1.98
CA VAL A 184 -10.50 -8.10 -0.60
C VAL A 184 -11.25 -9.42 -0.53
N ASP A 185 -10.54 -10.51 -0.29
CA ASP A 185 -11.15 -11.82 -0.14
C ASP A 185 -11.70 -11.95 1.29
N GLY A 186 -12.87 -12.55 1.46
CA GLY A 186 -13.53 -12.59 2.78
C GLY A 186 -12.97 -13.56 3.79
N GLY A 187 -11.90 -14.27 3.45
CA GLY A 187 -11.28 -15.24 4.33
C GLY A 187 -10.14 -14.66 5.14
N PHE A 188 -10.15 -14.89 6.46
CA PHE A 188 -8.93 -14.99 7.28
C PHE A 188 -8.00 -16.10 6.80
N GLU A 189 -8.52 -16.92 5.90
CA GLU A 189 -8.00 -18.19 5.51
C GLU A 189 -6.66 -18.03 4.82
N ASN A 190 -5.72 -18.77 5.39
CA ASN A 190 -4.50 -19.27 4.78
C ASN A 190 -4.82 -20.17 3.57
N SER A 191 -5.71 -19.72 2.67
CA SER A 191 -5.99 -20.37 1.41
C SER A 191 -4.86 -20.00 0.47
N ALA A 192 -4.39 -20.96 -0.33
CA ALA A 192 -3.29 -20.73 -1.27
C ALA A 192 -3.62 -19.64 -2.32
N SER A 193 -4.88 -19.20 -2.40
CA SER A 193 -5.38 -18.16 -3.29
C SER A 193 -5.48 -16.77 -2.67
N CYS A 194 -5.49 -16.63 -1.33
CA CYS A 194 -5.56 -15.32 -0.68
C CYS A 194 -4.22 -14.60 -0.78
N ASP A 195 -4.20 -13.46 -1.45
CA ASP A 195 -3.03 -12.59 -1.61
C ASP A 195 -3.13 -11.26 -0.84
N ASP A 196 -4.19 -11.11 -0.06
CA ASP A 196 -4.43 -10.00 0.86
C ASP A 196 -3.31 -9.86 1.88
N ILE A 197 -3.06 -8.62 2.27
CA ILE A 197 -2.07 -8.26 3.29
C ILE A 197 -2.80 -7.63 4.46
N PHE A 198 -2.65 -8.26 5.62
CA PHE A 198 -3.30 -7.88 6.86
C PHE A 198 -2.30 -7.25 7.81
N SER A 199 -2.70 -6.20 8.55
CA SER A 199 -1.82 -5.53 9.52
C SER A 199 -1.55 -6.35 10.80
N TRP A 200 -2.32 -7.41 11.04
CA TRP A 200 -2.30 -8.20 12.27
C TRP A 200 -1.67 -9.61 12.12
N LYS A 201 -1.20 -9.96 10.92
CA LYS A 201 -0.44 -11.19 10.65
C LYS A 201 1.05 -10.91 10.54
#